data_AF-F1TB77-F1
#
_entry.id   AF-F1TB77-F1
#
_cell.length_a   1.000
_cell.length_b   1.000
_cell.length_c   1.000
_cell.angle_alpha   90.00
_cell.angle_beta   90.00
_cell.angle_gamma   90.00
#
_symmetry.space_group_name_H-M   'P 1'
#
loop_
_entity.id
_entity.type
_entity.pdbx_description
1 polymer ?
#
loop_
_entity_poly.entity_id
_entity_poly.type
_entity_poly.pdbx_seq_one_letter_code
_entity_poly.pdbx_strand_id
1 'polypeptide(L)' 'MIIYIIIGYTFLVIFTFIPLYKKKLWSDFWVNTILGVLSLIMAVLISFNVNIPSPAKPLEHFITLILGK' A
#
# COMPACT_ATOMS: atom_id res chain seq x y z
N MET A 1 10.31 14.16 3.41
CA MET A 1 9.63 12.86 3.21
C MET A 1 8.38 12.99 2.33
N ILE A 2 7.44 13.88 2.65
CA ILE A 2 6.19 14.09 1.87
C ILE A 2 6.44 14.40 0.39
N ILE A 3 7.42 15.23 0.03
CA ILE A 3 7.74 15.56 -1.37
C ILE A 3 8.09 14.29 -2.16
N TYR A 4 8.90 13.38 -1.59
CA TYR A 4 9.25 12.11 -2.24
C TYR A 4 8.04 11.19 -2.40
N ILE A 5 7.12 11.19 -1.42
CA ILE A 5 5.85 10.46 -1.51
C ILE A 5 5.03 10.99 -2.68
N ILE A 6 4.83 12.30 -2.79
CA ILE A 6 4.07 12.92 -3.88
C ILE A 6 4.68 12.55 -5.24
N ILE A 7 6.00 12.66 -5.38
CA ILE A 7 6.70 12.31 -6.62
C ILE A 7 6.49 10.82 -6.95
N GLY A 8 6.74 9.92 -6.00
CA GLY A 8 6.60 8.47 -6.21
C GLY A 8 5.19 8.04 -6.60
N TYR A 9 4.17 8.60 -5.94
CA TYR A 9 2.78 8.31 -6.28
C TYR A 9 2.36 8.91 -7.63
N THR A 10 2.91 10.05 -8.01
CA THR A 10 2.71 10.62 -9.36
C THR A 10 3.24 9.68 -10.44
N PHE A 11 4.43 9.10 -10.24
CA PHE A 11 4.98 8.08 -11.14
C PHE A 11 4.06 6.85 -11.21
N LEU A 12 3.57 6.36 -10.08
CA LEU A 12 2.61 5.25 -10.03
C LEU A 12 1.35 5.55 -10.86
N VAL A 13 0.77 6.74 -10.72
CA VAL A 13 -0.40 7.16 -11.50
C VAL A 13 -0.11 7.14 -13.00
N ILE A 14 1.01 7.71 -13.43
CA ILE A 14 1.37 7.81 -14.85
C ILE A 14 1.66 6.45 -15.47
N PHE A 15 2.45 5.62 -14.80
CA PHE A 15 2.97 4.37 -15.37
C PHE A 15 2.07 3.14 -15.11
N THR A 16 1.20 3.19 -14.10
CA THR A 16 0.36 2.05 -13.72
C THR A 16 -1.12 2.36 -13.91
N PHE A 17 -1.65 3.41 -13.30
CA PHE A 17 -3.08 3.68 -13.31
C PHE A 17 -3.60 4.12 -14.69
N ILE A 18 -2.88 5.01 -15.39
CA ILE A 18 -3.29 5.47 -16.73
C ILE A 18 -3.33 4.29 -17.73
N PRO A 19 -2.30 3.42 -17.83
CA PRO A 19 -2.36 2.26 -18.71
C PRO A 19 -3.47 1.27 -18.36
N LEU A 20 -3.70 0.98 -17.07
CA LEU A 20 -4.75 0.07 -16.62
C LEU A 20 -6.13 0.58 -17.01
N TYR A 21 -6.38 1.88 -16.80
CA TYR A 21 -7.62 2.53 -17.21
C TYR A 21 -7.81 2.48 -18.73
N LYS A 22 -6.77 2.83 -19.50
CA LYS A 22 -6.82 2.79 -20.97
C LYS A 22 -7.05 1.39 -21.53
N LYS A 23 -6.48 0.36 -20.91
CA LYS A 23 -6.67 -1.05 -21.27
C LYS A 23 -7.99 -1.65 -20.77
N LYS A 24 -8.80 -0.87 -20.04
CA LYS A 24 -10.07 -1.32 -19.42
C LYS A 24 -9.91 -2.55 -18.52
N LEU A 25 -8.73 -2.71 -17.91
CA LEU A 25 -8.46 -3.77 -16.94
C LEU A 25 -8.99 -3.35 -15.57
N TRP A 26 -10.32 -3.31 -15.45
CA TRP A 26 -11.01 -2.74 -14.29
C TRP A 26 -10.69 -3.47 -12.99
N SER A 27 -10.60 -4.81 -13.02
CA SER A 27 -10.25 -5.60 -11.84
C SER A 27 -8.87 -5.18 -11.30
N ASP A 28 -7.86 -5.17 -12.18
CA ASP A 28 -6.49 -4.81 -11.81
C ASP A 28 -6.38 -3.34 -11.39
N PHE A 29 -7.14 -2.45 -12.04
CA PHE A 29 -7.22 -1.04 -11.69
C PHE A 29 -7.78 -0.86 -10.27
N TRP A 30 -8.90 -1.51 -9.92
CA TRP A 30 -9.51 -1.39 -8.59
C TRP A 30 -8.61 -1.97 -7.51
N VAL A 31 -8.02 -3.14 -7.73
CA VAL A 31 -7.06 -3.76 -6.79
C VAL A 31 -5.88 -2.83 -6.55
N ASN A 32 -5.25 -2.30 -7.61
CA ASN A 32 -4.15 -1.34 -7.48
C ASN A 32 -4.58 -0.04 -6.80
N THR A 33 -5.80 0.43 -7.04
CA THR A 33 -6.32 1.66 -6.40
C THR A 33 -6.43 1.46 -4.90
N ILE A 34 -7.05 0.37 -4.46
CA ILE A 34 -7.23 0.07 -3.03
C ILE A 34 -5.88 -0.08 -2.35
N LEU A 35 -4.98 -0.90 -2.92
CA LEU A 35 -3.62 -1.09 -2.40
C LEU A 35 -2.82 0.22 -2.39
N GLY A 36 -2.93 1.01 -3.46
CA GLY A 36 -2.26 2.29 -3.59
C GLY A 36 -2.70 3.30 -2.53
N VAL A 37 -4.01 3.44 -2.32
CA VAL A 37 -4.58 4.31 -1.28
C VAL A 37 -4.16 3.86 0.11
N LEU A 38 -4.25 2.56 0.43
CA LEU A 38 -3.80 2.02 1.71
C LEU A 38 -2.32 2.31 1.96
N SER A 39 -1.48 2.07 0.95
CA SER A 39 -0.05 2.36 1.03
C SER A 39 0.22 3.87 1.22
N LEU A 40 -0.57 4.75 0.57
CA LEU A 40 -0.41 6.19 0.69
C LEU A 40 -0.75 6.67 2.10
N ILE A 41 -1.84 6.16 2.67
CA ILE A 41 -2.23 6.42 4.06
C ILE A 41 -1.09 6.01 5.00
N MET A 42 -0.52 4.82 4.83
CA MET A 42 0.61 4.36 5.64
C MET A 42 1.83 5.28 5.49
N ALA A 43 2.20 5.67 4.26
CA ALA A 43 3.32 6.57 4.02
C ALA A 43 3.13 7.95 4.67
N VAL A 44 1.90 8.47 4.67
CA VAL A 44 1.53 9.72 5.34
C VAL A 44 1.59 9.56 6.86
N LEU A 45 1.05 8.48 7.44
CA LEU A 45 1.12 8.20 8.88
C LEU A 45 2.57 8.11 9.37
N ILE A 46 3.44 7.41 8.62
CA ILE A 46 4.88 7.33 8.90
C ILE A 46 5.51 8.73 8.82
N SER A 47 5.09 9.56 7.85
CA SER A 47 5.60 10.94 7.71
C SER A 47 5.22 11.85 8.87
N PHE A 48 4.09 11.62 9.50
CA PHE A 48 3.70 12.31 10.74
C PHE A 48 4.29 11.67 12.00
N ASN A 49 5.21 10.71 11.84
CA ASN A 49 5.85 9.98 12.93
C ASN A 49 4.83 9.31 13.86
N VAL A 50 3.68 8.90 13.29
CA VAL A 50 2.68 8.12 14.01
C VAL A 50 3.31 6.78 14.37
N ASN A 51 3.25 6.43 15.65
CA ASN A 51 3.83 5.19 16.14
C ASN A 51 2.97 4.01 15.68
N ILE A 52 3.34 3.42 14.55
CA ILE A 52 2.66 2.26 13.98
C ILE A 52 3.22 1.03 14.69
N PRO A 53 2.41 0.30 15.48
CA PRO A 53 2.88 -0.88 16.19
C PRO A 53 3.35 -1.92 15.18
N SER A 54 4.49 -2.56 15.49
CA SER A 54 5.07 -3.57 14.62
C SER A 54 4.08 -4.71 14.38
N PRO A 55 3.81 -5.07 13.10
CA PRO A 55 2.94 -6.19 12.78
C PRO A 55 3.61 -7.54 13.07
N ALA A 56 4.88 -7.56 13.48
CA ALA A 56 5.63 -8.78 13.75
C ALA A 56 4.94 -9.68 14.80
N LYS A 57 4.45 -9.10 15.90
CA LYS A 57 3.75 -9.87 16.95
C LYS A 57 2.41 -10.46 16.47
N PRO A 58 1.53 -9.68 15.80
CA PRO A 58 0.35 -10.25 15.15
C PRO A 58 0.66 -11.32 14.10
N LEU A 59 1.68 -11.11 13.25
CA LEU A 59 2.08 -12.08 12.23
C LEU A 59 2.60 -13.37 12.86
N GLU A 60 3.45 -13.26 13.88
CA GLU A 60 3.94 -14.40 14.64
C GLU A 60 2.77 -15.22 15.18
N HIS A 61 1.77 -14.56 15.77
CA HIS A 61 0.59 -15.25 16.28
C HIS A 61 -0.22 -15.95 15.18
N PHE A 62 -0.40 -15.31 14.02
CA PHE A 62 -1.04 -15.92 12.86
C PHE A 62 -0.27 -17.15 12.35
N ILE A 63 1.05 -17.05 12.27
CA ILE A 63 1.92 -18.14 11.83
C ILE A 63 1.85 -19.29 12.83
N THR A 64 1.90 -19.03 14.14
CA THR A 64 1.73 -20.06 15.17
C THR A 64 0.35 -20.71 15.15
N LEU A 65 -0.71 -19.95 14.88
CA LEU A 65 -2.07 -20.47 14.73
C LEU A 65 -2.20 -21.41 13.52
N ILE A 66 -1.58 -21.06 12.39
CA ILE A 66 -1.61 -21.89 11.17
C ILE A 66 -0.71 -23.13 11.33
N LEU A 67 0.48 -22.98 11.92
CA LEU A 67 1.42 -24.10 12.13
C LEU A 67 1.13 -24.94 13.38
N GLY A 68 0.19 -24.52 14.24
CA GLY A 68 -0.24 -25.28 15.41
C GLY A 68 0.83 -25.46 16.49
N LYS A 69 1.77 -24.52 16.61
CA LYS A 69 2.77 -24.49 17.70
C LYS A 69 2.28 -23.65 18.88
#